data_AF-A0A3S0EWD0-F1
#
_entry.id   AF-A0A3S0EWD0-F1
#
_cell.length_a   1.000
_cell.length_b   1.000
_cell.length_c   1.000
_cell.angle_alpha   90.00
_cell.angle_beta   90.00
_cell.angle_gamma   90.00
#
_symmetry.space_group_name_H-M   'P 1'
#
loop_
_entity.id
_entity.type
_entity.pdbx_description
1 polymer ?
#
loop_
_entity_poly.entity_id
_entity_poly.type
_entity_poly.pdbx_seq_one_letter_code
_entity_poly.pdbx_strand_id
1 'polypeptide(L)'
;VKRTVLPGSTFWNDWTKYPYSMTIWYMRPLGVQVLALGYRTGEAWNETAYSNPEFDAKLKEALSQIDVAKRKEVMKDVEAILQDSGVIIQPFWQKLYCHMNKKVKNYSMHQTYEMDFQNVWLDA
;
A
#
# COMPACT_ATOMS: atom_id res chain seq x y z
N VAL A 1 3.10 -7.20 26.37
CA VAL A 1 2.22 -6.82 25.24
C VAL A 1 0.90 -7.56 25.38
N LYS A 2 -0.25 -6.86 25.43
CA LYS A 2 -1.59 -7.48 25.41
C LYS A 2 -2.04 -7.60 23.96
N ARG A 3 -2.32 -8.81 23.48
CA ARG A 3 -2.86 -9.07 22.14
C ARG A 3 -4.37 -9.26 22.23
N THR A 4 -5.10 -8.58 21.36
CA THR A 4 -6.56 -8.73 21.22
C THR A 4 -6.89 -9.12 19.80
N VAL A 5 -7.83 -10.05 19.61
CA VAL A 5 -8.38 -10.40 18.29
C VAL A 5 -9.78 -9.79 18.22
N LEU A 6 -10.02 -8.96 17.22
CA LEU A 6 -11.29 -8.28 17.00
C LEU A 6 -11.92 -8.77 15.69
N PRO A 7 -13.27 -8.75 15.57
CA PRO A 7 -13.91 -8.86 14.27
C PRO A 7 -13.38 -7.78 13.32
N GLY A 8 -13.22 -8.12 12.04
CA GLY A 8 -12.64 -7.21 11.05
C GLY A 8 -13.38 -5.87 10.97
N SER A 9 -14.72 -5.88 10.99
CA SER A 9 -15.53 -4.65 10.98
C SER A 9 -15.25 -3.73 12.17
N THR A 10 -15.10 -4.31 13.38
CA THR A 10 -14.74 -3.55 14.58
C THR A 10 -13.35 -2.93 14.46
N PHE A 11 -12.38 -3.71 13.97
CA PHE A 11 -11.02 -3.21 13.75
C PHE A 11 -11.01 -2.02 12.78
N TRP A 12 -11.63 -2.17 11.61
CA TRP A 12 -11.60 -1.15 10.56
C TRP A 12 -12.35 0.14 10.91
N ASN A 13 -13.28 0.12 11.87
CA ASN A 13 -13.95 1.34 12.33
C ASN A 13 -13.02 2.27 13.13
N ASP A 14 -12.01 1.71 13.80
CA ASP A 14 -11.15 2.44 14.74
C ASP A 14 -9.65 2.20 14.51
N TRP A 15 -9.27 1.64 13.37
CA TRP A 15 -7.91 1.16 13.10
C TRP A 15 -6.80 2.23 13.27
N THR A 16 -7.11 3.50 12.97
CA THR A 16 -6.21 4.66 13.15
C THR A 16 -6.13 5.16 14.59
N LYS A 17 -6.99 4.65 15.49
CA LYS A 17 -7.02 5.02 16.92
C LYS A 17 -6.26 4.04 17.80
N TYR A 18 -5.90 2.87 17.27
CA TYR A 18 -5.16 1.88 18.04
C TYR A 18 -3.68 2.27 18.13
N PRO A 19 -3.06 2.20 19.33
CA PRO A 19 -1.68 2.62 19.53
C PRO A 19 -0.66 1.72 18.82
N TYR A 20 -1.05 0.48 18.51
CA TYR A 20 -0.25 -0.47 17.74
C TYR A 20 -1.18 -1.48 17.09
N SER A 21 -1.20 -1.50 15.77
CA SER A 21 -2.04 -2.37 14.96
C SER A 21 -1.27 -2.93 13.77
N MET A 22 -1.86 -3.90 13.07
CA MET A 22 -1.31 -4.43 11.83
C MET A 22 -2.26 -4.08 10.70
N THR A 23 -1.71 -3.44 9.68
CA THR A 23 -2.41 -3.02 8.48
C THR A 23 -1.74 -3.62 7.26
N ILE A 24 -2.36 -3.48 6.10
CA ILE A 24 -1.79 -3.89 4.83
C ILE A 24 -2.13 -2.82 3.79
N TRP A 25 -1.13 -2.45 3.00
CA TRP A 25 -1.30 -1.57 1.85
C TRP A 25 -1.19 -2.38 0.57
N TYR A 26 -2.28 -2.39 -0.21
CA TYR A 26 -2.33 -3.05 -1.51
C TYR A 26 -1.87 -2.11 -2.64
N MET A 27 -1.51 -2.72 -3.77
CA MET A 27 -1.07 -1.98 -4.95
C MET A 27 -2.05 -0.87 -5.36
N ARG A 28 -1.46 0.21 -5.87
CA ARG A 28 -2.11 1.27 -6.64
C ARG A 28 -1.35 1.44 -7.96
N PRO A 29 -1.97 2.02 -9.01
CA PRO A 29 -1.30 2.25 -10.28
C PRO A 29 0.04 2.99 -10.14
N LEU A 30 0.13 3.92 -9.19
CA LEU A 30 1.38 4.60 -8.85
C LEU A 30 1.71 4.37 -7.37
N GLY A 31 2.91 3.88 -7.07
CA GLY A 31 3.37 3.62 -5.69
C GLY A 31 3.29 4.85 -4.78
N VAL A 32 3.56 6.04 -5.32
CA VAL A 32 3.43 7.33 -4.59
C VAL A 32 2.04 7.57 -3.99
N GLN A 33 0.98 6.98 -4.57
CA GLN A 33 -0.39 7.11 -4.05
C GLN A 33 -0.57 6.43 -2.70
N VAL A 34 0.13 5.33 -2.45
CA VAL A 34 0.10 4.65 -1.15
C VAL A 34 0.65 5.58 -0.07
N LEU A 35 1.80 6.19 -0.34
CA LEU A 35 2.44 7.12 0.59
C LEU A 35 1.58 8.36 0.86
N ALA A 36 0.93 8.87 -0.20
CA ALA A 36 0.07 10.04 -0.12
C ALA A 36 -1.22 9.82 0.68
N LEU A 37 -1.71 8.59 0.79
CA LEU A 37 -2.91 8.26 1.58
C LEU A 37 -2.57 7.87 3.02
N GLY A 38 -1.45 7.16 3.21
CA GLY A 38 -1.09 6.55 4.50
C GLY A 38 -0.16 7.37 5.38
N TYR A 39 0.56 8.36 4.84
CA TYR A 39 1.62 9.02 5.59
C TYR A 39 1.67 10.54 5.44
N ARG A 40 0.94 11.13 4.49
CA ARG A 40 0.83 12.59 4.42
C ARG A 40 0.15 13.12 5.68
N THR A 41 0.64 14.23 6.19
CA THR A 41 0.09 14.86 7.40
C THR A 41 -1.41 15.14 7.23
N GLY A 42 -2.21 14.68 8.20
CA GLY A 42 -3.65 14.94 8.26
C GLY A 42 -4.52 14.05 7.37
N GLU A 43 -3.95 13.09 6.64
CA GLU A 43 -4.75 12.14 5.86
C GLU A 43 -5.59 11.22 6.73
N ALA A 44 -6.81 10.93 6.26
CA ALA A 44 -7.77 10.12 6.99
C ALA A 44 -7.31 8.66 7.19
N TRP A 45 -6.42 8.16 6.31
CA TRP A 45 -5.90 6.80 6.36
C TRP A 45 -4.48 6.74 6.95
N ASN A 46 -4.02 7.80 7.59
CA ASN A 46 -2.72 7.80 8.25
C ASN A 46 -2.80 7.12 9.63
N GLU A 47 -2.66 5.79 9.65
CA GLU A 47 -2.75 5.00 10.88
C GLU A 47 -1.61 5.23 11.87
N THR A 48 -0.50 5.78 11.38
CA THR A 48 0.70 6.05 12.18
C THR A 48 0.68 7.40 12.88
N ALA A 49 -0.30 8.25 12.54
CA ALA A 49 -0.31 9.66 12.87
C ALA A 49 1.00 10.38 12.48
N TYR A 50 1.71 9.88 11.45
CA TYR A 50 2.95 10.46 10.98
C TYR A 50 2.72 11.88 10.48
N SER A 51 3.63 12.78 10.84
CA SER A 51 3.57 14.19 10.45
C SER A 51 4.98 14.73 10.32
N ASN A 52 5.39 15.03 9.09
CA ASN A 52 6.71 15.57 8.80
C ASN A 52 6.62 16.53 7.59
N PRO A 53 6.91 17.83 7.79
CA PRO A 53 6.79 18.81 6.71
C PRO A 53 7.76 18.58 5.55
N GLU A 54 8.93 17.98 5.80
CA GLU A 54 9.91 17.64 4.76
C GLU A 54 9.39 16.48 3.89
N PHE A 55 8.86 15.44 4.54
CA PHE A 55 8.20 14.33 3.85
C PHE A 55 7.05 14.84 2.98
N ASP A 56 6.16 15.67 3.54
CA ASP A 56 5.01 16.21 2.81
C ASP A 56 5.43 17.04 1.59
N ALA A 57 6.49 17.84 1.72
CA ALA A 57 7.02 18.65 0.63
C ALA A 57 7.58 17.77 -0.50
N LYS A 58 8.40 16.77 -0.16
CA LYS A 58 8.98 15.82 -1.12
C LYS A 58 7.91 14.94 -1.77
N LEU A 59 6.92 14.50 -1.01
CA LEU A 59 5.81 13.72 -1.53
C LEU A 59 4.95 14.55 -2.50
N LYS A 60 4.71 15.83 -2.19
CA LYS A 60 4.03 16.76 -3.09
C LYS A 60 4.82 16.95 -4.40
N GLU A 61 6.14 17.10 -4.31
CA GLU A 61 7.01 17.16 -5.49
C GLU A 61 6.87 15.88 -6.34
N ALA A 62 7.00 14.70 -5.74
CA ALA A 62 6.87 13.42 -6.43
C ALA A 62 5.51 13.25 -7.13
N LEU A 63 4.42 13.67 -6.48
CA LEU A 63 3.07 13.65 -7.06
C LEU A 63 2.91 14.57 -8.28
N SER A 64 3.68 15.65 -8.35
CA SER A 64 3.65 16.60 -9.47
C SER A 64 4.51 16.19 -10.67
N GLN A 65 5.42 15.23 -10.50
CA GLN A 65 6.30 14.78 -11.58
C GLN A 65 5.58 13.81 -12.50
N ILE A 66 5.41 14.15 -13.78
CA ILE A 66 4.87 13.24 -14.82
C ILE A 66 5.94 12.31 -15.41
N ASP A 67 7.20 12.74 -15.37
CA ASP A 67 8.34 11.97 -15.85
C ASP A 67 8.73 10.90 -14.84
N VAL A 68 8.79 9.64 -15.28
CA VAL A 68 9.03 8.49 -14.41
C VAL A 68 10.45 8.52 -13.82
N ALA A 69 11.45 8.92 -14.60
CA ALA A 69 12.83 8.97 -14.15
C ALA A 69 13.00 10.08 -13.10
N LYS A 70 12.43 11.27 -13.35
CA LYS A 70 12.45 12.36 -12.36
C LYS A 70 11.69 12.01 -11.08
N ARG A 71 10.52 11.37 -11.21
CA ARG A 71 9.77 10.92 -10.02
C ARG A 71 10.56 9.92 -9.20
N LYS A 72 11.27 8.99 -9.84
CA LYS A 72 12.08 7.98 -9.15
C LYS A 72 13.16 8.61 -8.27
N GLU A 73 13.84 9.65 -8.75
CA GLU A 73 14.87 10.35 -7.97
C GLU A 73 14.27 11.00 -6.71
N VAL A 74 13.12 11.68 -6.82
CA VAL A 74 12.44 12.29 -5.66
C VAL A 74 11.90 11.22 -4.71
N MET A 75 11.39 10.10 -5.23
CA MET A 75 10.86 8.99 -4.43
C MET A 75 11.92 8.38 -3.51
N LYS A 76 13.19 8.37 -3.92
CA LYS A 76 14.28 7.92 -3.06
C LYS A 76 14.33 8.73 -1.75
N ASP A 77 14.20 10.06 -1.84
CA ASP A 77 14.20 10.92 -0.66
C ASP A 77 12.94 10.68 0.19
N VAL A 78 11.77 10.56 -0.45
CA VAL A 78 10.49 10.29 0.24
C VAL A 78 10.57 8.99 1.04
N GLU A 79 11.05 7.91 0.43
CA GLU A 79 11.16 6.60 1.07
C GLU A 79 12.24 6.58 2.16
N ALA A 80 13.36 7.28 1.97
CA ALA A 80 14.42 7.40 2.97
C ALA A 80 13.93 8.15 4.23
N ILE A 81 13.24 9.28 4.07
CA ILE A 81 12.68 10.04 5.20
C ILE A 81 11.71 9.17 6.02
N LEU A 82 10.85 8.41 5.34
CA LEU A 82 9.91 7.52 6.02
C LEU A 82 10.64 6.35 6.71
N GLN A 83 11.63 5.75 6.07
CA GLN A 83 12.44 4.69 6.65
C GLN A 83 13.18 5.14 7.90
N ASP A 84 13.85 6.29 7.84
CA ASP A 84 14.62 6.86 8.95
C ASP A 84 13.74 7.27 10.14
N SER A 85 12.47 7.58 9.88
CA SER A 85 11.51 7.90 10.96
C SER A 85 11.22 6.73 11.89
N GLY A 86 11.38 5.48 11.41
CA GLY A 86 11.03 4.27 12.16
C GLY A 86 9.55 4.16 12.54
N VAL A 87 8.66 4.93 11.90
CA VAL A 87 7.24 5.04 12.29
C VAL A 87 6.45 3.75 12.00
N ILE A 88 6.97 2.89 11.12
CA ILE A 88 6.41 1.56 10.83
C ILE A 88 7.47 0.48 10.94
N ILE A 89 6.99 -0.74 11.18
CA ILE A 89 7.76 -1.97 10.98
C ILE A 89 7.19 -2.61 9.71
N GLN A 90 7.97 -2.64 8.62
CA GLN A 90 7.57 -3.30 7.37
C GLN A 90 8.30 -4.65 7.22
N PRO A 91 7.69 -5.77 7.67
CA PRO A 91 8.39 -7.04 7.76
C PRO A 91 8.56 -7.75 6.41
N PHE A 92 7.65 -7.53 5.45
CA PHE A 92 7.70 -8.19 4.14
C PHE A 92 6.86 -7.47 3.09
N TRP A 93 7.15 -7.81 1.83
CA TRP A 93 6.26 -7.55 0.70
C TRP A 93 5.53 -8.84 0.34
N GLN A 94 4.21 -8.80 0.27
CA GLN A 94 3.41 -10.00 0.05
C GLN A 94 3.57 -10.50 -1.40
N LYS A 95 3.86 -11.79 -1.56
CA LYS A 95 3.72 -12.47 -2.86
C LYS A 95 2.26 -12.88 -3.05
N LEU A 96 1.74 -12.63 -4.25
CA LEU A 96 0.38 -12.99 -4.62
C LEU A 96 0.38 -14.27 -5.47
N TYR A 97 -0.53 -15.18 -5.18
CA TYR A 97 -0.63 -16.47 -5.85
C TYR A 97 -2.09 -16.77 -6.19
N CYS A 98 -2.36 -17.17 -7.43
CA CYS A 98 -3.64 -17.75 -7.82
C CYS A 98 -3.44 -19.24 -8.11
N HIS A 99 -4.31 -20.07 -7.53
CA HIS A 99 -4.39 -21.49 -7.86
C HIS A 99 -5.62 -21.71 -8.74
N MET A 100 -5.43 -22.38 -9.87
CA MET A 100 -6.51 -22.66 -10.82
C MET A 100 -6.35 -24.06 -11.41
N ASN A 101 -7.46 -24.62 -11.90
CA ASN A 101 -7.40 -25.85 -12.68
C ASN A 101 -6.55 -25.60 -13.94
N LYS A 102 -5.75 -26.59 -14.37
CA LYS A 102 -4.93 -26.53 -15.59
C LYS A 102 -5.73 -26.22 -16.86
N LYS A 103 -7.05 -26.48 -16.83
CA LYS A 103 -7.99 -26.14 -17.91
C LYS A 103 -8.25 -24.64 -18.02
N VAL A 104 -8.10 -23.87 -16.94
CA VAL A 104 -8.26 -22.40 -16.99
C VAL A 104 -7.05 -21.81 -17.69
N LYS A 105 -7.28 -21.09 -18.79
CA LYS A 105 -6.25 -20.42 -19.58
C LYS A 105 -6.43 -18.92 -19.51
N ASN A 106 -5.33 -18.20 -19.67
CA ASN A 106 -5.24 -16.73 -19.68
C ASN A 106 -5.68 -16.02 -18.38
N TYR A 107 -6.05 -16.75 -17.33
CA TYR A 107 -6.23 -16.15 -16.01
C TYR A 107 -4.89 -16.04 -15.30
N SER A 108 -4.67 -14.93 -14.61
CA SER A 108 -3.47 -14.72 -13.79
C SER A 108 -3.81 -13.90 -12.56
N MET A 109 -2.96 -13.97 -11.53
CA MET A 109 -3.15 -13.19 -10.31
C MET A 109 -2.89 -11.72 -10.61
N HIS A 110 -3.96 -10.91 -10.62
CA HIS A 110 -3.83 -9.47 -10.75
C HIS A 110 -3.32 -8.85 -9.44
N GLN A 111 -2.43 -7.86 -9.55
CA GLN A 111 -1.77 -7.27 -8.39
C GLN A 111 -2.72 -6.52 -7.43
N THR A 112 -3.90 -6.13 -7.91
CA THR A 112 -4.97 -5.50 -7.13
C THR A 112 -6.08 -6.48 -6.72
N TYR A 113 -5.89 -7.79 -6.92
CA TYR A 113 -6.92 -8.83 -6.76
C TYR A 113 -8.14 -8.69 -7.68
N GLU A 114 -8.03 -7.87 -8.73
CA GLU A 114 -9.04 -7.80 -9.77
C GLU A 114 -9.20 -9.15 -10.48
N MET A 115 -10.46 -9.51 -10.71
CA MET A 115 -10.82 -10.70 -11.48
C MET A 115 -11.18 -10.28 -12.91
N ASP A 116 -10.16 -10.18 -13.77
CA ASP A 116 -10.37 -9.96 -15.20
C ASP A 116 -10.59 -11.30 -15.92
N PHE A 117 -11.79 -11.48 -16.44
CA PHE A 117 -12.20 -12.69 -17.15
C PHE A 117 -12.36 -12.50 -18.66
N GLN A 118 -12.07 -11.30 -19.20
CA GLN A 118 -12.38 -10.97 -20.60
C GLN A 118 -11.70 -11.91 -21.61
N ASN A 119 -10.50 -12.38 -21.28
CA ASN A 119 -9.70 -13.26 -22.13
C ASN A 119 -9.57 -14.68 -21.57
N VAL A 120 -10.30 -15.01 -20.50
CA VAL A 120 -10.21 -16.29 -19.80
C VAL A 120 -11.10 -17.33 -20.48
N TRP A 121 -10.56 -18.53 -20.66
CA TRP A 121 -11.29 -19.64 -21.28
C TRP A 121 -10.91 -21.00 -20.66
N LEU A 122 -11.71 -22.02 -20.95
CA LEU A 122 -11.51 -23.39 -20.50
C LEU A 122 -11.08 -24.30 -21.64
N ASP A 123 -9.97 -24.98 -21.45
CA ASP A 123 -9.48 -26.07 -22.31
C ASP A 123 -10.34 -27.33 -22.13
N ALA A 124 -10.47 -28.11 -23.21
CA ALA A 124 -11.38 -29.26 -23.27
C ALA A 124 -11.02 -30.37 -22.26
#